data_AF-A0A811SH32-F1
#
_entry.id   AF-A0A811SH32-F1
#
_cell.length_a   1.000
_cell.length_b   1.000
_cell.length_c   1.000
_cell.angle_alpha   90.00
_cell.angle_beta   90.00
_cell.angle_gamma   90.00
#
_symmetry.space_group_name_H-M   'P 1'
#
loop_
_entity.id
_entity.type
_entity.pdbx_description
1 polymer ?
#
loop_
_entity_poly.entity_id
_entity_poly.type
_entity_poly.pdbx_seq_one_letter_code
_entity_poly.pdbx_strand_id
1 'polypeptide(L)'
;MELARSLKTEGSVAYRALLITLLPVPASESAGPSSDACVDPGFPPVTCVVADGLLPWAIDTAEELGLPALAFRTASACSFLAYLSVPKLFDLGKLPIPAGGSLDEPVRGVPGMESYLRRRDLPRQ
;
A
#
# COMPACT_ATOMS: atom_id res chain seq x y z
N MET A 1 16.89 0.59 1.03
CA MET A 1 16.35 0.25 2.37
C MET A 1 16.17 1.46 3.26
N GLU A 2 17.08 2.43 3.25
CA GLU A 2 16.99 3.64 4.08
C GLU A 2 15.77 4.52 3.77
N LEU A 3 15.49 4.78 2.49
CA LEU A 3 14.29 5.52 2.06
C LEU A 3 12.99 4.87 2.56
N ALA A 4 12.87 3.55 2.44
CA ALA A 4 11.68 2.82 2.90
C ALA A 4 11.52 2.89 4.43
N ARG A 5 12.63 2.92 5.18
CA ARG A 5 12.61 3.11 6.64
C ARG A 5 12.22 4.54 7.01
N SER A 6 12.83 5.55 6.39
CA SER A 6 12.49 6.97 6.60
C SER A 6 11.02 7.23 6.28
N LEU A 7 10.52 6.73 5.15
CA LEU A 7 9.12 6.87 4.77
C LEU A 7 8.18 6.20 5.79
N LYS A 8 8.56 5.04 6.33
CA LYS A 8 7.79 4.38 7.39
C LYS A 8 7.80 5.17 8.70
N THR A 9 8.91 5.82 9.07
CA THR A 9 9.03 6.52 10.35
C THR A 9 8.51 7.95 10.27
N GLU A 10 9.13 8.79 9.47
CA GLU A 10 8.80 10.21 9.37
C GLU A 10 7.50 10.41 8.58
N GLY A 11 7.32 9.63 7.52
CA GLY A 11 6.11 9.68 6.69
C GLY A 11 4.87 9.29 7.47
N SER A 12 4.91 8.22 8.30
CA SER A 12 3.74 7.83 9.10
C SER A 12 3.37 8.87 10.16
N VAL A 13 4.36 9.51 10.80
CA VAL A 13 4.11 10.57 11.79
C VAL A 13 3.42 11.77 11.14
N ALA A 14 3.96 12.27 10.02
CA ALA A 14 3.39 13.39 9.30
C ALA A 14 1.99 13.06 8.74
N TYR A 15 1.83 11.85 8.21
CA TYR A 15 0.56 11.37 7.68
C TYR A 15 -0.52 11.23 8.76
N ARG A 16 -0.16 10.70 9.94
CA ARG A 16 -1.07 10.62 11.09
C ARG A 16 -1.54 12.00 11.53
N ALA A 17 -0.60 12.95 11.67
CA ALA A 17 -0.94 14.32 12.05
C ALA A 17 -1.91 14.96 11.04
N LEU A 18 -1.66 14.76 9.74
CA LEU A 18 -2.57 15.19 8.67
C LEU A 18 -3.95 14.54 8.81
N LEU A 19 -4.05 13.22 8.96
CA LEU A 19 -5.35 12.56 9.09
C LEU A 19 -6.13 13.06 10.31
N ILE A 20 -5.46 13.27 11.45
CA ILE A 20 -6.09 13.86 12.64
C ILE A 20 -6.69 15.24 12.35
N THR A 21 -6.00 16.09 11.58
CA THR A 21 -6.52 17.42 11.20
C THR A 21 -7.74 17.36 10.27
N LEU A 22 -7.97 16.21 9.62
CA LEU A 22 -9.07 15.98 8.68
C LEU A 22 -10.21 15.16 9.29
N LEU A 23 -10.10 14.74 10.55
CA LEU A 23 -11.16 14.02 11.24
C LEU A 23 -12.29 14.97 11.67
N PRO A 24 -13.52 14.45 11.84
CA PRO A 24 -14.62 15.25 12.36
C PRO A 24 -14.29 15.80 13.76
N VAL A 25 -14.53 17.10 13.98
CA VAL A 25 -14.50 17.67 15.34
C VAL A 25 -15.66 17.06 16.13
N PRO A 26 -15.44 16.58 17.36
CA PRO A 26 -16.52 16.03 18.18
C PRO A 26 -17.61 17.06 18.44
N ALA A 27 -18.87 16.63 18.34
CA ALA A 27 -20.05 17.48 18.45
C ALA A 27 -20.13 18.31 19.76
N SER A 28 -19.38 17.94 20.81
CA SER A 28 -19.33 18.64 22.09
C SER A 28 -18.64 20.01 22.06
N GLU A 29 -17.92 20.35 20.99
CA GLU A 29 -17.30 21.68 20.81
C GLU A 29 -18.08 22.59 19.86
N SER A 30 -19.17 22.09 19.25
CA SER A 30 -19.98 22.82 18.27
C SER A 30 -21.11 23.66 18.85
N ALA A 31 -21.27 23.70 20.17
CA ALA A 31 -22.31 24.45 20.87
C ALA A 31 -21.77 25.80 21.42
N GLY A 32 -21.42 26.72 20.52
CA GLY A 32 -21.16 28.13 20.83
C GLY A 32 -21.96 29.05 19.88
N PRO A 33 -22.43 30.23 20.33
CA PRO A 33 -23.38 31.02 19.55
C PRO A 33 -22.71 31.64 18.32
N SER A 34 -23.45 31.62 17.22
CA SER A 34 -23.13 32.21 15.91
C SER A 34 -22.38 33.54 15.97
N SER A 35 -21.19 33.61 15.38
CA SER A 35 -20.59 34.85 14.92
C SER A 35 -19.88 34.61 13.58
N ASP A 36 -19.95 35.60 12.71
CA ASP A 36 -19.49 35.65 11.31
C ASP A 36 -17.97 35.44 11.12
N ALA A 37 -17.43 34.31 11.57
CA ALA A 37 -16.13 33.85 11.11
C ALA A 37 -16.35 33.07 9.82
N CYS A 38 -15.80 33.57 8.72
CA CYS A 38 -15.60 32.81 7.49
C CYS A 38 -14.89 31.50 7.85
N VAL A 39 -15.67 30.41 7.97
CA VAL A 39 -15.15 29.06 7.93
C VAL A 39 -14.54 28.97 6.54
N ASP A 40 -13.21 29.06 6.45
CA ASP A 40 -12.48 28.64 5.26
C ASP A 40 -13.12 27.30 4.87
N PRO A 41 -13.67 27.10 3.65
CA PRO A 41 -14.49 25.94 3.31
C PRO A 41 -13.59 24.71 3.18
N GLY A 42 -12.91 24.41 4.27
CA GLY A 42 -11.94 23.39 4.50
C GLY A 42 -12.60 22.06 4.20
N PHE A 43 -11.79 21.23 3.57
CA PHE A 43 -12.15 19.91 3.08
C PHE A 43 -13.10 19.18 4.05
N PRO A 44 -14.20 18.58 3.56
CA PRO A 44 -15.13 17.85 4.43
C PRO A 44 -14.38 16.74 5.19
N PRO A 45 -14.85 16.36 6.40
CA PRO A 45 -14.16 15.36 7.19
C PRO A 45 -13.87 14.08 6.39
N VAL A 46 -12.67 13.55 6.54
CA VAL A 46 -12.27 12.33 5.85
C VAL A 46 -13.06 11.15 6.41
N THR A 47 -13.57 10.30 5.52
CA THR A 47 -14.41 9.14 5.88
C THR A 47 -13.81 7.81 5.43
N CYS A 48 -12.76 7.85 4.59
CA CYS A 48 -12.08 6.68 4.05
C CYS A 48 -10.70 7.11 3.51
N VAL A 49 -9.74 6.20 3.53
CA VAL A 49 -8.43 6.35 2.91
C VAL A 49 -8.27 5.35 1.78
N VAL A 50 -7.84 5.80 0.60
CA VAL A 50 -7.32 4.93 -0.46
C VAL A 50 -5.82 5.15 -0.51
N ALA A 51 -5.04 4.13 -0.13
CA ALA A 51 -3.60 4.22 0.00
C ALA A 51 -2.89 3.25 -0.95
N ASP A 52 -1.71 3.62 -1.43
CA ASP A 52 -0.88 2.69 -2.20
C ASP A 52 -0.52 1.47 -1.35
N GLY A 53 -0.78 0.25 -1.86
CA GLY A 53 -0.51 -1.00 -1.14
C GLY A 53 0.99 -1.29 -0.91
N LEU A 54 1.91 -0.54 -1.51
CA LEU A 54 3.34 -0.56 -1.18
C LEU A 54 3.68 0.28 0.07
N LEU A 55 2.72 1.06 0.58
CA LEU A 55 2.83 1.86 1.79
C LEU A 55 1.88 1.31 2.87
N PRO A 56 2.12 0.08 3.39
CA PRO A 56 1.22 -0.54 4.37
C PRO A 56 1.03 0.31 5.63
N TRP A 57 2.04 1.09 6.03
CA TRP A 57 1.94 1.99 7.17
C TRP A 57 0.84 3.06 7.02
N ALA A 58 0.49 3.46 5.79
CA ALA A 58 -0.58 4.44 5.57
C ALA A 58 -1.96 3.81 5.80
N ILE A 59 -2.10 2.53 5.44
CA ILE A 59 -3.29 1.72 5.73
C ILE A 59 -3.41 1.53 7.23
N ASP A 60 -2.34 1.04 7.89
CA ASP A 60 -2.31 0.82 9.33
C ASP A 60 -2.67 2.11 10.11
N THR A 61 -2.10 3.25 9.70
CA THR A 61 -2.37 4.55 10.35
C THR A 61 -3.84 4.98 10.23
N ALA A 62 -4.47 4.74 9.08
CA ALA A 62 -5.88 5.06 8.88
C ALA A 62 -6.78 4.15 9.74
N GLU A 63 -6.51 2.84 9.75
CA GLU A 63 -7.26 1.86 10.55
C GLU A 63 -7.14 2.14 12.06
N GLU A 64 -5.95 2.52 12.55
CA GLU A 64 -5.72 2.94 13.94
C GLU A 64 -6.53 4.19 14.34
N LEU A 65 -6.86 5.06 13.38
CA LEU A 65 -7.71 6.23 13.58
C LEU A 65 -9.21 5.94 13.39
N GLY A 66 -9.57 4.67 13.17
CA GLY A 66 -10.95 4.24 12.95
C GLY A 66 -11.48 4.55 11.54
N LEU A 67 -10.61 4.89 10.59
CA LEU A 67 -10.99 5.13 9.20
C LEU A 67 -10.91 3.82 8.40
N PRO A 68 -11.94 3.50 7.59
CA PRO A 68 -11.81 2.47 6.56
C PRO A 68 -10.65 2.78 5.62
N ALA A 69 -9.84 1.76 5.31
CA ALA A 69 -8.72 1.89 4.41
C ALA A 69 -8.82 0.90 3.25
N LEU A 70 -8.55 1.37 2.03
CA LEU A 70 -8.53 0.58 0.80
C LEU A 70 -7.12 0.59 0.22
N ALA A 71 -6.53 -0.60 0.11
CA ALA A 71 -5.23 -0.75 -0.55
C ALA A 71 -5.40 -0.70 -2.07
N PHE A 72 -4.71 0.24 -2.71
CA PHE A 72 -4.64 0.37 -4.16
C PHE A 72 -3.31 -0.19 -4.69
N ARG A 73 -3.38 -1.14 -5.61
CA ARG A 73 -2.20 -1.65 -6.33
C ARG A 73 -2.10 -0.97 -7.68
N THR A 74 -1.02 -0.22 -7.87
CA THR A 74 -0.68 0.46 -9.13
C THR A 74 -0.19 -0.51 -10.22
N ALA A 75 0.26 -1.70 -9.82
CA ALA A 75 0.70 -2.76 -10.73
C ALA A 75 -0.47 -3.59 -11.27
N SER A 76 -0.25 -4.24 -12.43
CA SER A 76 -1.22 -5.19 -12.99
C SER A 76 -1.44 -6.41 -12.08
N ALA A 77 -2.59 -7.06 -12.21
CA ALA A 77 -2.91 -8.26 -11.43
C ALA A 77 -1.86 -9.38 -11.61
N CYS A 78 -1.36 -9.59 -12.82
CA CYS A 78 -0.33 -10.61 -13.08
C CYS A 78 1.02 -10.26 -12.46
N SER A 79 1.42 -8.98 -12.47
CA SER A 79 2.62 -8.52 -11.78
C SER A 79 2.49 -8.75 -10.28
N PHE A 80 1.36 -8.34 -9.68
CA PHE A 80 1.12 -8.50 -8.26
C PHE A 80 1.11 -9.98 -7.83
N LEU A 81 0.47 -10.85 -8.62
CA LEU A 81 0.46 -12.29 -8.36
C LEU A 81 1.86 -12.92 -8.46
N ALA A 82 2.68 -12.49 -9.42
CA ALA A 82 4.07 -12.93 -9.53
C ALA A 82 4.88 -12.55 -8.29
N TYR A 83 4.72 -11.33 -7.77
CA TYR A 83 5.34 -10.90 -6.50
C TYR A 83 4.90 -11.76 -5.31
N LEU A 84 3.59 -11.99 -5.14
CA LEU A 84 3.05 -12.81 -4.05
C LEU A 84 3.51 -14.26 -4.11
N SER A 85 3.86 -14.75 -5.30
CA SER A 85 4.32 -16.13 -5.49
C SER A 85 5.81 -16.34 -5.21
N VAL A 86 6.60 -15.27 -5.04
CA VAL A 86 8.06 -15.36 -4.83
C VAL A 86 8.46 -16.29 -3.69
N PRO A 87 7.89 -16.19 -2.46
CA PRO A 87 8.25 -17.10 -1.37
C PRO A 87 8.03 -18.58 -1.73
N LYS A 88 6.88 -18.91 -2.32
CA LYS A 88 6.56 -20.26 -2.77
C LYS A 88 7.52 -20.75 -3.88
N LEU A 89 7.97 -19.86 -4.75
CA LEU A 89 8.94 -20.20 -5.79
C LEU A 89 10.33 -20.52 -5.21
N PHE A 90 10.72 -19.91 -4.08
CA PHE A 90 11.89 -20.34 -3.31
C PHE A 90 11.68 -21.73 -2.70
N ASP A 91 10.53 -21.99 -2.08
CA ASP A 91 10.21 -23.30 -1.49
C ASP A 91 10.23 -24.43 -2.54
N LEU A 92 9.82 -24.11 -3.78
CA LEU A 92 9.83 -25.03 -4.92
C LEU A 92 11.20 -25.15 -5.62
N GLY A 93 12.24 -24.46 -5.13
CA GLY A 93 13.57 -24.42 -5.74
C GLY A 93 13.59 -23.83 -7.15
N LYS A 94 12.60 -23.00 -7.49
CA LYS A 94 12.54 -22.28 -8.78
C LYS A 94 13.35 -20.99 -8.74
N LEU A 95 13.57 -20.46 -7.54
CA LEU A 95 14.37 -19.29 -7.25
C LEU A 95 15.45 -19.64 -6.20
N PRO A 96 16.66 -19.04 -6.30
CA PRO A 96 17.07 -18.08 -7.30
C PRO A 96 17.40 -18.68 -8.67
N ILE A 97 17.34 -17.86 -9.71
CA ILE A 97 17.73 -18.29 -11.06
C ILE A 97 19.24 -18.51 -11.06
N PRO A 98 19.74 -19.70 -11.47
CA PRO A 98 21.18 -19.97 -11.52
C PRO A 98 21.92 -18.99 -12.44
N ALA A 99 23.17 -18.66 -12.12
CA ALA A 99 24.02 -17.85 -12.99
C ALA A 99 24.18 -18.53 -14.36
N GLY A 100 23.90 -17.80 -15.45
CA GLY A 100 23.89 -18.35 -16.80
C GLY A 100 22.67 -19.20 -17.15
N GLY A 101 21.69 -19.32 -16.25
CA GLY A 101 20.43 -20.01 -16.51
C GLY A 101 19.61 -19.34 -17.60
N SER A 102 18.91 -20.13 -18.42
CA SER A 102 18.03 -19.60 -19.46
C SER A 102 16.89 -18.79 -18.84
N LEU A 103 16.73 -17.55 -19.31
CA LEU A 103 15.65 -16.64 -18.89
C LEU A 103 14.33 -16.89 -19.65
N ASP A 104 14.34 -17.73 -20.68
CA ASP A 104 13.14 -18.16 -21.42
C ASP A 104 12.48 -19.40 -20.83
N GLU A 105 13.09 -20.01 -19.81
CA GLU A 105 12.51 -21.21 -19.19
C GLU A 105 11.18 -20.87 -18.49
N PRO A 106 10.13 -21.69 -18.69
CA PRO A 106 8.83 -21.46 -18.06
C PRO A 106 8.91 -21.63 -16.55
N VAL A 107 8.17 -20.79 -15.83
CA VAL A 107 8.05 -20.83 -14.37
C VAL A 107 6.74 -21.49 -14.01
N ARG A 108 6.81 -22.64 -13.33
CA ARG A 108 5.64 -23.31 -12.75
C ARG A 108 5.51 -22.95 -11.27
N GLY A 109 4.28 -22.88 -10.77
CA GLY A 109 3.99 -22.58 -9.36
C GLY A 109 3.32 -21.22 -9.12
N VAL A 110 3.05 -20.46 -10.18
CA VAL A 110 2.24 -19.23 -10.16
C VAL A 110 0.87 -19.53 -10.78
N PRO A 111 -0.19 -19.71 -9.96
CA PRO A 111 -1.52 -20.11 -10.44
C PRO A 111 -2.07 -19.19 -11.53
N GLY A 112 -2.53 -19.78 -12.63
CA GLY A 112 -3.12 -19.04 -13.75
C GLY A 112 -2.10 -18.42 -14.71
N MET A 113 -0.80 -18.62 -14.47
CA MET A 113 0.28 -18.08 -15.30
C MET A 113 1.25 -19.15 -15.81
N GLU A 114 1.04 -20.42 -15.48
CA GLU A 114 1.98 -21.52 -15.72
C GLU A 114 2.22 -21.82 -17.21
N SER A 115 1.33 -21.38 -18.10
CA SER A 115 1.43 -21.61 -19.54
C SER A 115 2.31 -20.59 -20.26
N TYR A 116 2.57 -19.41 -19.67
CA TYR A 116 3.27 -18.33 -20.36
C TYR A 116 4.33 -17.59 -19.53
N LEU A 117 4.28 -17.66 -18.20
CA LEU A 117 5.26 -16.97 -17.34
C LEU A 117 6.66 -17.56 -17.51
N ARG A 118 7.64 -16.71 -17.81
CA ARG A 118 9.05 -17.07 -17.94
C ARG A 118 9.87 -16.44 -16.82
N ARG A 119 11.08 -16.96 -16.63
CA ARG A 119 12.03 -16.43 -15.64
C ARG A 119 12.33 -14.94 -15.81
N ARG A 120 12.39 -14.42 -17.04
CA ARG A 120 12.57 -12.97 -17.30
C ARG A 120 11.41 -12.08 -16.86
N ASP A 121 10.23 -12.65 -16.70
CA ASP A 121 9.01 -11.91 -16.34
C ASP A 121 8.84 -11.79 -14.82
N LEU A 122 9.64 -12.53 -14.04
CA LEU A 122 9.63 -12.47 -12.58
C LEU A 122 10.26 -11.15 -12.08
N PRO A 123 9.84 -10.69 -10.89
CA PRO A 123 10.52 -9.61 -10.21
C PRO A 123 12.01 -9.88 -10.05
N ARG A 124 12.82 -8.81 -10.08
CA ARG A 124 14.24 -8.93 -9.78
C ARG A 124 14.45 -9.48 -8.38
N GLN A 125 15.40 -10.40 -8.29
CA GLN A 125 15.81 -11.16 -7.12
C GLN A 125 16.92 -10.43 -6.37
#